data_AF-A0A6P1DIL0-F1
#
_entry.id   AF-A0A6P1DIL0-F1
#
_cell.length_a   1.000
_cell.length_b   1.000
_cell.length_c   1.000
_cell.angle_alpha   90.00
_cell.angle_beta   90.00
_cell.angle_gamma   90.00
#
_symmetry.space_group_name_H-M   'P 1'
#
loop_
_entity.id
_entity.type
_entity.pdbx_description
1 polymer ?
#
loop_
_entity_poly.entity_id
_entity_poly.type
_entity_poly.pdbx_seq_one_letter_code
_entity_poly.pdbx_strand_id
1 'polypeptide(L)'
;MKKITSAEAYSLNQNFVKTRSKAIDVAIGKKDAISCWFSIEELKEYINFVEQEGKAKGIAVNGLRIYLGAYAKNENNPIKSNLSTVFFIPTQPKKNSASENEFLTSPSIDIIEIDGLNDGQYGNPPSAVYPQ
;
A
#
# COMPACT_ATOMS: atom_id res chain seq x y z
N MET A 1 16.92 9.41 -4.47
CA MET A 1 16.08 8.18 -4.35
C MET A 1 17.00 6.98 -4.16
N LYS A 2 16.84 6.23 -3.05
CA LYS A 2 17.56 4.96 -2.85
C LYS A 2 16.85 3.86 -3.62
N LYS A 3 17.59 3.07 -4.39
CA LYS A 3 17.11 1.87 -5.08
C LYS A 3 17.66 0.63 -4.36
N ILE A 4 16.97 -0.50 -4.47
CA ILE A 4 17.47 -1.80 -4.02
C ILE A 4 17.80 -2.66 -5.25
N THR A 5 18.76 -3.55 -5.10
CA THR A 5 19.10 -4.58 -6.08
C THR A 5 18.09 -5.74 -6.04
N SER A 6 18.03 -6.55 -7.10
CA SER A 6 17.19 -7.77 -7.11
C SER A 6 17.55 -8.75 -6.00
N ALA A 7 18.83 -8.84 -5.61
CA ALA A 7 19.28 -9.69 -4.51
C ALA A 7 18.80 -9.19 -3.14
N GLU A 8 18.81 -7.87 -2.92
CA GLU A 8 18.23 -7.26 -1.72
C GLU A 8 16.71 -7.45 -1.68
N ALA A 9 16.02 -7.25 -2.80
CA ALA A 9 14.57 -7.48 -2.90
C ALA A 9 14.20 -8.94 -2.57
N TYR A 10 14.95 -9.90 -3.12
CA TYR A 10 14.81 -11.32 -2.80
C TYR A 10 15.02 -11.57 -1.30
N SER A 11 16.10 -11.06 -0.72
CA SER A 11 16.40 -11.25 0.71
C SER A 11 15.29 -10.70 1.62
N LEU A 12 14.73 -9.53 1.27
CA LEU A 12 13.60 -8.93 2.00
C LEU A 12 12.35 -9.81 1.92
N ASN A 13 11.99 -10.31 0.72
CA ASN A 13 10.84 -11.19 0.55
C ASN A 13 11.02 -12.52 1.30
N GLN A 14 12.21 -13.14 1.23
CA GLN A 14 12.50 -14.37 1.96
C GLN A 14 12.42 -14.17 3.48
N ASN A 15 12.85 -13.02 3.99
CA ASN A 15 12.68 -12.68 5.41
C ASN A 15 11.19 -12.56 5.78
N PHE A 16 10.38 -11.93 4.95
CA PHE A 16 8.92 -11.86 5.16
C PHE A 16 8.30 -13.26 5.19
N VAL A 17 8.63 -14.12 4.22
CA VAL A 17 8.12 -15.50 4.13
C VAL A 17 8.47 -16.30 5.39
N LYS A 18 9.73 -16.21 5.85
CA LYS A 18 10.21 -16.95 7.03
C LYS A 18 9.59 -16.48 8.34
N THR A 19 9.36 -15.19 8.49
CA THR A 19 9.01 -14.58 9.79
C THR A 19 7.53 -14.25 9.94
N ARG A 20 6.82 -13.97 8.84
CA ARG A 20 5.45 -13.44 8.85
C ARG A 20 4.48 -14.37 8.15
N SER A 21 4.77 -14.78 6.90
CA SER A 21 3.84 -15.60 6.12
C SER A 21 3.43 -16.88 6.84
N LYS A 22 4.37 -17.59 7.48
CA LYS A 22 4.03 -18.82 8.21
C LYS A 22 3.05 -18.58 9.38
N ALA A 23 3.22 -17.49 10.13
CA ALA A 23 2.32 -17.17 11.24
C ALA A 23 0.93 -16.77 10.74
N ILE A 24 0.88 -16.00 9.65
CA ILE A 24 -0.36 -15.59 9.02
C ILE A 24 -1.09 -16.80 8.44
N ASP A 25 -0.39 -17.67 7.69
CA ASP A 25 -0.97 -18.88 7.09
C ASP A 25 -1.68 -19.75 8.14
N VAL A 26 -1.06 -19.92 9.31
CA VAL A 26 -1.62 -20.66 10.44
C VAL A 26 -2.85 -19.94 11.01
N ALA A 27 -2.78 -18.62 11.19
CA ALA A 27 -3.89 -17.83 11.73
C ALA A 27 -5.13 -17.83 10.81
N ILE A 28 -4.93 -17.82 9.49
CA ILE A 28 -6.02 -17.80 8.51
C ILE A 28 -6.42 -19.18 7.99
N GLY A 29 -5.62 -20.22 8.26
CA GLY A 29 -5.87 -21.61 7.88
C GLY A 29 -5.57 -21.93 6.41
N LYS A 30 -4.87 -21.06 5.68
CA LYS A 30 -4.53 -21.21 4.26
C LYS A 30 -3.31 -20.36 3.88
N LYS A 31 -2.80 -20.53 2.67
CA LYS A 31 -1.72 -19.67 2.14
C LYS A 31 -2.22 -18.26 1.88
N ASP A 32 -1.54 -17.27 2.45
CA ASP A 32 -1.89 -15.87 2.29
C ASP A 32 -1.27 -15.22 1.04
N ALA A 33 -1.80 -14.07 0.65
CA ALA A 33 -1.20 -13.19 -0.34
C ALA A 33 0.05 -12.50 0.24
N ILE A 34 1.15 -12.50 -0.52
CA ILE A 34 2.43 -11.90 -0.07
C ILE A 34 2.92 -10.75 -0.96
N SER A 35 2.11 -10.36 -1.94
CA SER A 35 2.35 -9.24 -2.85
C SER A 35 1.03 -8.70 -3.37
N CYS A 36 0.99 -7.42 -3.70
CA CYS A 36 -0.09 -6.78 -4.46
C CYS A 36 0.54 -6.04 -5.64
N TRP A 37 0.04 -6.29 -6.84
CA TRP A 37 0.47 -5.63 -8.07
C TRP A 37 -0.54 -4.56 -8.45
N PHE A 38 -0.03 -3.41 -8.88
CA PHE A 38 -0.82 -2.30 -9.40
C PHE A 38 -0.22 -1.92 -10.74
N SER A 39 -1.07 -1.56 -11.71
CA SER A 39 -0.58 -1.05 -12.98
C SER A 39 0.02 0.35 -12.78
N ILE A 40 0.97 0.74 -13.63
CA ILE A 40 1.55 2.08 -13.57
C ILE A 40 0.49 3.13 -13.96
N GLU A 41 -0.38 2.79 -14.89
CA GLU A 41 -1.48 3.60 -15.38
C GLU A 41 -2.46 3.92 -14.24
N GLU A 42 -2.93 2.90 -13.52
CA GLU A 42 -3.83 3.08 -12.37
C GLU A 42 -3.20 3.92 -11.26
N LEU A 43 -1.93 3.71 -10.94
CA LEU A 43 -1.25 4.53 -9.94
C LEU A 43 -1.15 6.00 -10.37
N LYS A 44 -0.93 6.28 -11.66
CA LYS A 44 -0.92 7.65 -12.18
C LYS A 44 -2.32 8.28 -12.13
N GLU A 45 -3.35 7.53 -12.50
CA GLU A 45 -4.74 7.98 -12.42
C GLU A 45 -5.14 8.31 -10.99
N TYR A 46 -4.79 7.45 -10.04
CA TYR A 46 -5.04 7.67 -8.63
C TYR A 46 -4.26 8.87 -8.06
N ILE A 47 -2.99 9.05 -8.44
CA ILE A 47 -2.20 10.23 -8.05
C ILE A 47 -2.88 11.51 -8.57
N ASN A 48 -3.30 11.53 -9.84
CA ASN A 48 -4.01 12.68 -10.40
C ASN A 48 -5.35 12.91 -9.69
N PHE A 49 -6.11 11.86 -9.35
CA PHE A 49 -7.35 11.97 -8.58
C PHE A 49 -7.11 12.65 -7.22
N VAL A 50 -6.13 12.19 -6.44
CA VAL A 50 -5.90 12.76 -5.09
C VAL A 50 -5.37 14.19 -5.16
N GLU A 51 -4.57 14.55 -6.17
CA GLU A 51 -4.13 15.93 -6.39
C GLU A 51 -5.30 16.87 -6.73
N GLN A 52 -6.25 16.41 -7.58
CA GLN A 52 -7.44 17.17 -7.93
C GLN A 52 -8.38 17.36 -6.74
N GLU A 53 -8.66 16.29 -5.99
CA GLU A 53 -9.46 16.34 -4.76
C GLU A 53 -8.82 17.23 -3.70
N GLY A 54 -7.50 17.12 -3.52
CA GLY A 54 -6.73 17.98 -2.63
C GLY A 54 -6.88 19.45 -2.99
N LYS A 55 -6.69 19.79 -4.27
CA LYS A 55 -6.88 21.17 -4.77
C LYS A 55 -8.30 21.68 -4.55
N ALA A 56 -9.32 20.87 -4.84
CA ALA A 56 -10.72 21.24 -4.64
C ALA A 56 -11.06 21.52 -3.17
N LYS A 57 -10.39 20.82 -2.24
CA LYS A 57 -10.60 20.96 -0.79
C LYS A 57 -9.62 21.91 -0.10
N GLY A 58 -8.71 22.53 -0.84
CA GLY A 58 -7.66 23.40 -0.27
C GLY A 58 -6.64 22.64 0.59
N ILE A 59 -6.44 21.35 0.31
CA ILE A 59 -5.51 20.45 1.01
C ILE A 59 -4.26 20.25 0.17
N ALA A 60 -3.09 20.51 0.75
CA ALA A 60 -1.81 20.24 0.12
C ALA A 60 -1.42 18.76 0.27
N VAL A 61 -1.79 17.93 -0.70
CA VAL A 61 -1.35 16.52 -0.76
C VAL A 61 0.16 16.47 -0.94
N ASN A 62 0.84 15.65 -0.12
CA ASN A 62 2.30 15.58 -0.11
C ASN A 62 2.86 14.15 -0.26
N GLY A 63 2.01 13.15 -0.32
CA GLY A 63 2.44 11.77 -0.44
C GLY A 63 1.30 10.76 -0.39
N LEU A 64 1.69 9.49 -0.48
CA LEU A 64 0.82 8.33 -0.28
C LEU A 64 1.41 7.47 0.83
N ARG A 65 0.58 7.10 1.81
CA ARG A 65 0.88 6.08 2.81
C ARG A 65 0.29 4.75 2.37
N ILE A 66 1.08 3.70 2.49
CA ILE A 66 0.63 2.33 2.22
C ILE A 66 0.33 1.65 3.55
N TYR A 67 -0.90 1.16 3.70
CA TYR A 67 -1.30 0.34 4.83
C TYR A 67 -1.34 -1.13 4.44
N LEU A 68 -0.97 -2.00 5.39
CA LEU A 68 -1.23 -3.43 5.31
C LEU A 68 -2.66 -3.67 5.80
N GLY A 69 -3.47 -4.34 5.01
CA GLY A 69 -4.86 -4.69 5.32
C GLY A 69 -5.14 -6.16 5.06
N ALA A 70 -6.36 -6.58 5.35
CA ALA A 70 -6.86 -7.91 5.01
C ALA A 70 -8.35 -7.83 4.68
N TYR A 71 -8.77 -8.57 3.65
CA TYR A 71 -10.18 -8.73 3.34
C TYR A 71 -10.85 -9.68 4.33
N ALA A 72 -12.13 -9.45 4.61
CA ALA A 72 -12.90 -10.29 5.51
C ALA A 72 -13.10 -11.70 4.92
N LYS A 73 -13.47 -12.66 5.78
CA LYS A 73 -13.80 -14.03 5.34
C LYS A 73 -14.99 -14.08 4.39
N ASN A 74 -15.95 -13.18 4.56
CA ASN A 74 -17.14 -13.05 3.74
C ASN A 74 -16.99 -11.98 2.63
N GLU A 75 -15.77 -11.69 2.19
CA GLU A 75 -15.51 -10.82 1.03
C GLU A 75 -16.28 -11.33 -0.20
N ASN A 76 -16.91 -10.40 -0.92
CA ASN A 76 -17.74 -10.70 -2.08
C ASN A 76 -16.89 -11.25 -3.23
N ASN A 77 -15.65 -10.78 -3.36
CA ASN A 77 -14.71 -11.34 -4.32
C ASN A 77 -14.03 -12.61 -3.74
N PRO A 78 -14.36 -13.81 -4.23
CA PRO A 78 -13.82 -15.05 -3.67
C PRO A 78 -12.29 -15.17 -3.84
N ILE A 79 -11.71 -14.47 -4.82
CA ILE A 79 -10.26 -14.43 -5.04
C ILE A 79 -9.57 -13.64 -3.92
N LYS A 80 -10.24 -12.61 -3.37
CA LYS A 80 -9.72 -11.73 -2.32
C LYS A 80 -10.07 -12.19 -0.89
N SER A 81 -11.09 -13.02 -0.74
CA SER A 81 -11.59 -13.47 0.56
C SER A 81 -10.51 -14.00 1.50
N ASN A 82 -10.49 -13.46 2.73
CA ASN A 82 -9.57 -13.84 3.80
C ASN A 82 -8.08 -13.79 3.40
N LEU A 83 -7.70 -12.86 2.51
CA LEU A 83 -6.31 -12.61 2.12
C LEU A 83 -5.84 -11.21 2.53
N SER A 84 -4.54 -11.08 2.76
CA SER A 84 -3.88 -9.80 2.93
C SER A 84 -3.98 -8.94 1.68
N THR A 85 -3.91 -7.64 1.88
CA THR A 85 -3.87 -6.62 0.83
C THR A 85 -3.07 -5.41 1.29
N VAL A 86 -2.87 -4.46 0.38
CA VAL A 86 -2.40 -3.13 0.72
C VAL A 86 -3.31 -2.09 0.09
N PHE A 87 -3.41 -0.95 0.73
CA PHE A 87 -4.16 0.18 0.19
C PHE A 87 -3.41 1.49 0.41
N PHE A 88 -3.62 2.43 -0.50
CA PHE A 88 -2.97 3.73 -0.50
C PHE A 88 -3.91 4.78 0.10
N ILE A 89 -3.38 5.63 0.98
CA ILE A 89 -4.08 6.77 1.56
C ILE A 89 -3.28 8.04 1.29
N PRO A 90 -3.88 9.12 0.77
CA PRO A 90 -3.16 10.36 0.54
C PRO A 90 -2.82 11.05 1.86
N THR A 91 -1.69 11.75 1.89
CA THR A 91 -1.21 12.45 3.09
C THR A 91 -1.06 13.95 2.86
N GLN A 92 -1.10 14.72 3.93
CA GLN A 92 -0.78 16.15 3.97
C GLN A 92 0.23 16.45 5.08
N PRO A 93 0.95 17.58 5.03
CA PRO A 93 1.78 18.01 6.16
C PRO A 93 0.94 18.25 7.41
N LYS A 94 1.48 17.90 8.57
CA LYS A 94 0.87 18.30 9.84
C LYS A 94 0.96 19.83 10.00
N LYS A 95 -0.16 20.49 10.30
CA LYS A 95 -0.37 21.96 10.37
C LYS A 95 0.57 22.79 11.27
N ASN A 96 1.62 22.21 11.84
CA ASN A 96 2.64 22.93 12.62
C ASN A 96 3.84 23.40 11.76
N SER A 97 3.86 23.07 10.47
CA SER A 97 4.92 23.44 9.54
C SER A 97 4.66 24.85 8.99
N ALA A 98 5.37 25.85 9.52
CA ALA A 98 5.19 27.26 9.17
C ALA A 98 6.03 27.71 7.96
N SER A 99 6.81 26.81 7.34
CA SER A 99 7.68 27.14 6.22
C SER A 99 7.67 26.09 5.10
N GLU A 100 7.81 26.53 3.85
CA GLU A 100 7.86 25.65 2.66
C GLU A 100 9.04 24.65 2.72
N ASN A 101 10.13 24.99 3.41
CA ASN A 101 11.28 24.10 3.62
C ASN A 101 11.03 23.01 4.68
N GLU A 102 10.07 23.19 5.59
CA GLU A 102 9.67 22.16 6.56
C GLU A 102 8.73 21.11 5.95
N PHE A 103 8.23 21.31 4.72
CA PHE A 103 7.32 20.37 4.06
C PHE A 103 7.93 18.98 3.84
N LEU A 104 9.26 18.92 3.64
CA LEU A 104 10.00 17.66 3.42
C LEU A 104 10.42 16.97 4.73
N THR A 105 10.39 17.67 5.86
CA THR A 105 10.84 17.16 7.17
C THR A 105 9.70 17.00 8.18
N SER A 106 8.55 17.63 7.90
CA SER A 106 7.38 17.56 8.76
C SER A 106 6.69 16.21 8.67
N PRO A 107 6.20 15.68 9.80
CA PRO A 107 5.43 14.46 9.78
C PRO A 107 4.20 14.65 8.91
N SER A 108 3.99 13.73 7.97
CA SER A 108 2.78 13.70 7.14
C SER A 108 1.67 12.97 7.88
N ILE A 109 0.45 13.49 7.82
CA ILE A 109 -0.77 12.88 8.38
C ILE A 109 -1.68 12.43 7.24
N ASP A 110 -2.51 11.43 7.50
CA ASP A 110 -3.48 10.95 6.51
C ASP A 110 -4.57 11.99 6.26
N ILE A 111 -5.06 12.04 5.03
CA ILE A 111 -6.24 12.81 4.65
C ILE A 111 -7.42 11.83 4.63
N ILE A 112 -8.34 11.97 5.58
CA ILE A 112 -9.50 11.06 5.70
C ILE A 112 -10.68 11.49 4.82
N GLU A 113 -10.60 12.69 4.26
CA GLU A 113 -11.61 13.29 3.40
C GLU A 113 -11.43 12.94 1.92
N ILE A 114 -10.36 12.24 1.55
CA ILE A 114 -10.09 11.78 0.18
C ILE A 114 -9.98 10.25 0.21
N ASP A 115 -10.68 9.61 -0.72
CA ASP A 115 -10.77 8.16 -0.78
C ASP A 115 -9.42 7.50 -1.08
N GLY A 116 -9.25 6.29 -0.55
CA GLY A 116 -8.07 5.45 -0.75
C GLY A 116 -8.17 4.55 -1.99
N LEU A 117 -7.03 4.10 -2.50
CA LEU A 117 -6.96 3.08 -3.56
C LEU A 117 -6.70 1.69 -2.96
N ASN A 118 -7.58 0.74 -3.25
CA ASN A 118 -7.41 -0.68 -2.92
C ASN A 118 -7.87 -1.57 -4.08
N ASP A 119 -7.10 -1.58 -5.18
CA ASP A 119 -7.36 -2.50 -6.30
C ASP A 119 -6.16 -3.33 -6.74
N GLY A 120 -5.30 -3.65 -5.77
CA GLY A 120 -4.14 -4.50 -6.03
C GLY A 120 -4.55 -5.90 -6.51
N GLN A 121 -3.90 -6.37 -7.57
CA GLN A 121 -4.04 -7.72 -8.09
C GLN A 121 -3.02 -8.66 -7.43
N TYR A 122 -3.36 -9.95 -7.36
CA TYR A 122 -2.47 -10.96 -6.78
C TYR A 122 -1.71 -11.72 -7.85
N GLY A 123 -0.56 -12.27 -7.45
CA GLY A 123 0.12 -13.31 -8.22
C GLY A 123 -0.73 -14.58 -8.34
N ASN A 124 -0.30 -15.49 -9.22
CA ASN A 124 -0.88 -16.81 -9.33
C ASN A 124 0.19 -17.89 -9.03
N PRO A 125 0.15 -18.56 -7.85
CA PRO A 125 -0.82 -18.37 -6.76
C PRO A 125 -0.60 -17.05 -5.98
N PRO A 126 -1.57 -16.58 -5.16
CA PRO A 126 -1.39 -15.37 -4.35
C PRO A 126 -0.17 -15.40 -3.41
N SER A 127 0.24 -16.60 -3.03
CA SER A 127 1.41 -16.85 -2.18
C SER A 127 2.74 -16.94 -2.95
N ALA A 128 2.78 -16.59 -4.23
CA ALA A 128 3.98 -16.65 -5.04
C ALA A 128 5.06 -15.69 -4.50
N VAL A 129 6.26 -16.23 -4.27
CA VAL A 129 7.39 -15.47 -3.72
C VAL A 129 8.07 -14.64 -4.81
N TYR A 130 8.82 -13.61 -4.42
CA TYR A 130 9.63 -12.86 -5.39
C TYR A 130 10.83 -13.71 -5.87
N PRO A 131 11.20 -13.65 -7.16
CA PRO A 131 10.46 -13.02 -8.26
C PRO A 131 9.30 -13.90 -8.76
N GLN A 132 8.29 -13.24 -9.33
CA GLN A 132 7.15 -13.86 -10.00
C GLN A 132 7.28 -13.69 -11.51
#